data_AF-A0A7W1DH98-F1
#
_entry.id   AF-A0A7W1DH98-F1
#
_cell.length_a   1.000
_cell.length_b   1.000
_cell.length_c   1.000
_cell.angle_alpha   90.00
_cell.angle_beta   90.00
_cell.angle_gamma   90.00
#
_symmetry.space_group_name_H-M   'P 1'
#
loop_
_entity.id
_entity.type
_entity.pdbx_description
1 polymer ?
#
loop_
_entity_poly.entity_id
_entity_poly.type
_entity_poly.pdbx_seq_one_letter_code
_entity_poly.pdbx_strand_id
1 'polypeptide(L)'
;MRRLERANQDTQISIPQKDGTIAKFPADAFYVAFGHEAERFRAIHRGEDPGEAHPLTTAKRNAMYAQPYVFDADDQPRRSSQAE
;
A
#
# COMPACT_ATOMS: atom_id res chain seq x y z
N MET A 1 -5.15 25.59 8.11
CA MET A 1 -5.24 24.71 6.93
C MET A 1 -3.93 23.98 6.59
N ARG A 2 -2.76 24.63 6.58
CA ARG A 2 -1.46 24.01 6.17
C ARG A 2 -0.90 22.83 7.01
N ARG A 3 -1.48 22.50 8.17
CA ARG A 3 -0.99 21.40 9.04
C ARG A 3 -1.62 20.04 8.73
N LEU A 4 -2.89 20.01 8.30
CA LEU A 4 -3.60 18.76 7.95
C LEU A 4 -3.09 18.17 6.63
N GLU A 5 -2.72 19.02 5.68
CA GLU A 5 -2.16 18.59 4.38
C GLU A 5 -0.77 17.95 4.53
N ARG A 6 0.02 18.36 5.53
CA ARG A 6 1.32 17.72 5.84
C ARG A 6 1.17 16.39 6.56
N ALA A 7 0.24 16.28 7.52
CA ALA A 7 0.02 15.01 8.21
C ALA A 7 -0.43 13.89 7.25
N ASN A 8 -1.18 14.25 6.19
CA ASN A 8 -1.60 13.30 5.16
C ASN A 8 -0.47 12.89 4.19
N GLN A 9 0.63 13.65 4.13
CA GLN A 9 1.83 13.27 3.34
C GLN A 9 2.70 12.23 4.05
N ASP A 10 2.58 12.11 5.39
CA ASP A 10 3.41 11.21 6.19
C ASP A 10 2.79 9.82 6.41
N THR A 11 1.52 9.63 6.06
CA THR A 11 0.89 8.30 6.13
C THR A 11 1.32 7.47 4.90
N GLN A 12 2.07 6.38 5.15
CA GLN A 12 2.56 5.47 4.12
C GLN A 12 2.03 4.05 4.34
N ILE A 13 1.60 3.41 3.26
CA ILE A 13 1.23 1.99 3.26
C ILE A 13 2.53 1.19 3.12
N SER A 14 2.83 0.32 4.08
CA SER A 14 3.97 -0.58 4.03
C SER A 14 3.50 -2.03 3.94
N ILE A 15 3.92 -2.74 2.89
CA ILE A 15 3.51 -4.12 2.63
C ILE A 15 4.75 -5.02 2.71
N PRO A 16 4.96 -5.74 3.82
CA PRO A 16 5.99 -6.77 3.91
C PRO A 16 5.77 -7.83 2.83
N GLN A 17 6.81 -8.12 2.06
CA GLN A 17 6.83 -9.08 0.96
C GLN A 17 7.40 -10.42 1.42
N LYS A 18 7.07 -11.50 0.71
CA LYS A 18 7.55 -12.86 1.02
C LYS A 18 9.07 -13.04 0.95
N ASP A 19 9.75 -12.21 0.17
CA ASP A 19 11.21 -12.20 0.04
C ASP A 19 11.93 -11.44 1.17
N GLY A 20 11.17 -10.96 2.16
CA GLY A 20 11.68 -10.18 3.29
C GLY A 20 11.84 -8.69 3.00
N THR A 21 11.51 -8.22 1.79
CA THR A 21 11.51 -6.78 1.46
C THR A 21 10.22 -6.09 1.94
N ILE A 22 10.19 -4.75 1.92
CA ILE A 22 9.00 -3.96 2.26
C ILE A 22 8.68 -3.03 1.10
N ALA A 23 7.53 -3.22 0.46
CA ALA A 23 7.02 -2.31 -0.54
C ALA A 23 6.31 -1.13 0.15
N LYS A 24 6.65 0.11 -0.25
CA LYS A 24 6.09 1.33 0.34
C LYS A 24 5.30 2.13 -0.69
N PHE A 25 4.14 2.62 -0.29
CA PHE A 25 3.26 3.42 -1.13
C PHE A 25 2.71 4.61 -0.35
N PRO A 26 2.39 5.73 -1.01
CA PRO A 26 1.66 6.82 -0.36
C PRO A 26 0.25 6.35 0.06
N ALA A 27 -0.34 6.98 1.07
CA ALA A 27 -1.67 6.61 1.58
C ALA A 27 -2.78 6.63 0.51
N ASP A 28 -2.68 7.54 -0.46
CA ASP A 28 -3.64 7.66 -1.56
C ASP A 28 -3.49 6.54 -2.62
N ALA A 29 -2.39 5.78 -2.61
CA ALA A 29 -2.14 4.73 -3.58
C ALA A 29 -3.22 3.65 -3.61
N PHE A 30 -3.95 3.44 -2.51
CA PHE A 30 -5.06 2.50 -2.50
C PHE A 30 -6.20 2.94 -3.42
N TYR A 31 -6.56 4.23 -3.39
CA TYR A 31 -7.62 4.79 -4.24
C TYR A 31 -7.18 4.82 -5.71
N VAL A 32 -5.92 5.17 -5.96
CA VAL A 32 -5.34 5.14 -7.32
C VAL A 32 -5.33 3.72 -7.87
N ALA A 33 -4.88 2.74 -7.08
CA ALA A 33 -4.89 1.33 -7.46
C ALA A 33 -6.30 0.82 -7.74
N PHE A 34 -7.28 1.22 -6.93
CA PHE A 34 -8.68 0.82 -7.13
C PHE A 34 -9.23 1.33 -8.47
N GLY A 35 -9.02 2.62 -8.79
CA GLY A 35 -9.44 3.18 -10.08
C GLY A 35 -8.75 2.49 -11.26
N HIS A 36 -7.45 2.23 -11.13
CA HIS A 36 -6.67 1.53 -12.15
C HIS A 36 -7.18 0.10 -12.40
N GLU A 37 -7.41 -0.69 -11.35
CA GLU A 37 -7.93 -2.05 -11.52
C GLU A 37 -9.36 -2.06 -12.07
N ALA A 38 -10.20 -1.07 -11.75
CA ALA A 38 -11.52 -0.94 -12.34
C ALA A 38 -11.46 -0.74 -13.87
N GLU A 39 -10.53 0.08 -14.36
CA GLU A 39 -10.28 0.24 -15.80
C GLU A 39 -9.78 -1.07 -16.43
N ARG A 40 -8.88 -1.80 -15.75
CA ARG A 40 -8.42 -3.12 -16.21
C ARG A 40 -9.58 -4.12 -16.31
N PHE A 41 -10.47 -4.16 -15.32
CA PHE A 41 -11.66 -5.00 -15.37
C PHE A 41 -12.59 -4.63 -16.53
N ARG A 42 -12.75 -3.33 -16.83
CA ARG A 42 -13.52 -2.87 -17.99
C ARG A 42 -12.90 -3.35 -19.31
N ALA A 43 -11.58 -3.26 -19.45
CA ALA A 43 -10.86 -3.76 -20.63
C ALA A 43 -11.08 -5.27 -20.82
N ILE A 44 -10.96 -6.07 -19.74
CA ILE A 44 -11.25 -7.51 -19.76
C ILE A 44 -12.68 -7.77 -20.25
N HIS A 45 -13.66 -7.04 -19.73
CA HIS A 45 -15.06 -7.19 -20.14
C HIS A 45 -15.32 -6.82 -21.61
N ARG A 46 -14.49 -5.97 -22.21
CA ARG A 46 -14.55 -5.60 -23.63
C ARG A 46 -13.72 -6.54 -24.52
N GLY A 47 -12.98 -7.49 -23.95
CA GLY A 47 -12.05 -8.35 -24.69
C GLY A 47 -10.78 -7.62 -25.15
N GLU A 48 -10.47 -6.48 -24.55
CA GLU A 48 -9.23 -5.72 -24.78
C GLU A 48 -8.13 -6.21 -23.84
N ASP A 49 -6.86 -5.96 -24.18
CA ASP A 49 -5.74 -6.22 -23.28
C ASP A 49 -5.80 -5.23 -22.10
N PRO A 50 -5.99 -5.70 -20.85
CA PRO A 50 -6.04 -4.81 -19.68
C PRO A 50 -4.67 -4.22 -19.30
N GLY A 51 -3.57 -4.69 -19.89
CA GLY A 51 -2.23 -4.27 -19.50
C GLY A 51 -1.84 -4.71 -18.08
N GLU A 52 -0.73 -4.15 -17.59
CA GLU A 52 -0.13 -4.52 -16.31
C GLU A 52 -1.00 -4.13 -15.12
N ALA A 53 -0.88 -4.86 -14.00
CA ALA A 53 -1.56 -4.52 -12.76
C ALA A 53 -0.90 -3.31 -12.07
N HIS A 54 -1.67 -2.58 -11.27
CA HIS A 54 -1.10 -1.52 -10.46
C HIS A 54 -0.05 -2.11 -9.49
N PRO A 55 1.12 -1.46 -9.28
CA PRO A 55 2.18 -1.98 -8.41
C PRO A 55 1.71 -2.34 -6.99
N LEU A 56 0.78 -1.55 -6.42
CA LEU A 56 0.17 -1.85 -5.13
C LEU A 56 -0.64 -3.17 -5.15
N THR A 57 -1.37 -3.45 -6.23
CA THR A 57 -2.10 -4.72 -6.40
C THR A 57 -1.12 -5.90 -6.47
N THR A 58 -0.02 -5.74 -7.20
CA THR A 58 1.05 -6.74 -7.27
C THR A 58 1.70 -6.96 -5.91
N ALA A 59 2.03 -5.90 -5.18
CA ALA A 59 2.61 -5.98 -3.84
C ALA A 59 1.66 -6.63 -2.83
N LYS A 60 0.34 -6.41 -2.94
CA LYS A 60 -0.66 -7.11 -2.12
C LYS A 60 -0.73 -8.61 -2.43
N ARG A 61 -0.62 -9.02 -3.70
CA ARG A 61 -0.59 -10.44 -4.09
C ARG A 61 0.66 -11.17 -3.55
N ASN A 62 1.77 -10.45 -3.46
CA ASN A 62 3.04 -10.96 -2.93
C ASN A 62 3.26 -10.63 -1.43
N ALA A 63 2.23 -10.14 -0.75
CA ALA A 63 2.31 -9.83 0.67
C ALA A 63 2.60 -11.09 1.49
N MET A 64 3.44 -10.93 2.51
CA MET A 64 3.73 -11.97 3.49
C MET A 64 2.48 -12.34 4.32
N TYR A 65 1.59 -11.37 4.53
CA TYR A 65 0.36 -11.51 5.31
C TYR A 65 -0.87 -11.08 4.49
N ALA A 66 -2.03 -11.65 4.82
CA ALA A 66 -3.28 -11.38 4.10
C ALA A 66 -3.81 -9.94 4.27
N GLN A 67 -3.41 -9.25 5.35
CA GLN A 67 -3.81 -7.88 5.65
C GLN A 67 -2.60 -6.95 5.46
N PRO A 68 -2.70 -5.86 4.67
CA PRO A 68 -1.67 -4.83 4.62
C PRO A 68 -1.64 -4.09 5.95
N TYR A 69 -0.46 -4.00 6.57
CA TYR A 69 -0.28 -3.19 7.77
C TYR A 69 -0.18 -1.72 7.36
N VAL A 70 -1.11 -0.90 7.81
CA VAL A 70 -0.97 0.56 7.76
C VAL A 70 -0.10 0.93 8.96
N PHE A 71 1.16 1.25 8.72
CA PHE A 71 1.99 1.87 9.74
C PHE A 71 1.64 3.35 9.75
N ASP A 72 0.91 3.80 10.77
CA ASP A 72 0.99 5.20 11.12
C ASP A 72 2.43 5.48 11.55
N ALA A 73 3.02 6.57 11.09
CA ALA A 73 4.40 6.95 11.45
C ALA A 73 4.59 7.04 12.99
N ASP A 74 3.50 7.19 13.74
CA ASP A 74 3.45 7.21 15.21
C ASP A 74 3.35 5.83 15.87
N ASP A 75 3.08 4.76 15.12
CA ASP A 75 2.96 3.37 15.62
C ASP A 75 4.26 2.57 15.45
N GLN A 76 5.39 3.25 15.51
CA GLN A 76 6.66 2.58 15.79
C GLN A 76 6.50 1.85 17.12
N PRO A 77 6.73 0.53 17.20
CA PRO A 77 6.83 -0.12 18.49
C PRO A 77 7.95 0.60 19.23
N ARG A 78 7.60 1.37 20.26
CA ARG A 78 8.58 1.84 21.24
C ARG A 78 9.26 0.56 21.68
N ARG A 79 10.50 0.35 21.25
CA ARG A 79 11.33 -0.71 21.80
C ARG A 79 11.31 -0.46 23.29
N SER A 80 10.50 -1.21 24.03
CA SER A 80 10.61 -1.31 25.46
C SER A 80 11.93 -2.03 25.68
N SER A 81 13.00 -1.25 25.72
CA SER A 81 14.21 -1.62 26.42
C SER A 81 13.84 -1.79 27.89
N GLN A 82 13.34 -2.96 28.25
CA GLN A 82 13.74 -3.60 29.50
C GLN A 82 15.06 -4.28 29.13
N ALA A 83 16.26 -3.72 29.36
CA ALA A 83 16.81 -3.13 30.58
C ALA A 83 16.65 -4.09 31.78
N GLU A 84 17.72 -4.87 31.94
CA GLU A 84 18.17 -5.73 33.07
C GLU A 84 17.32 -6.92 33.52
#